data_AF-A0A6S7JAY4-F1
#
_entry.id   AF-A0A6S7JAY4-F1
#
_cell.length_a   1.000
_cell.length_b   1.000
_cell.length_c   1.000
_cell.angle_alpha   90.00
_cell.angle_beta   90.00
_cell.angle_gamma   90.00
#
_symmetry.space_group_name_H-M   'P 1'
#
loop_
_entity.id
_entity.type
_entity.pdbx_description
1 polymer ?
#
loop_
_entity_poly.entity_id
_entity_poly.type
_entity_poly.pdbx_seq_one_letter_code
_entity_poly.pdbx_strand_id
1 'polypeptide(L)'
;MTGHLKHLIKCRQKALKDNCPTQFKFYRNQVNRERKRIKAKYYESKVKDLKNIEPKKWWSECKKLCGMSKPNINIASKLLDESQTIEDKVNLANEINLAFLEPQK
;
A
#
# COMPACT_ATOMS: atom_id res chain seq x y z
N MET A 1 3.90 -5.72 -4.41
CA MET A 1 4.62 -4.55 -4.99
C MET A 1 5.79 -5.08 -5.81
N THR A 2 5.91 -4.73 -7.10
CA THR A 2 6.96 -5.28 -7.98
C THR A 2 8.37 -4.84 -7.54
N GLY A 3 9.38 -5.68 -7.79
CA GLY A 3 10.78 -5.35 -7.46
C GLY A 3 11.25 -4.05 -8.13
N HIS A 4 10.80 -3.82 -9.37
CA HIS A 4 11.08 -2.59 -10.10
C HIS A 4 10.50 -1.33 -9.43
N LEU A 5 9.23 -1.36 -9.00
CA LEU A 5 8.63 -0.21 -8.31
C LEU A 5 9.34 0.08 -6.98
N LYS A 6 9.73 -0.97 -6.23
CA LYS A 6 10.52 -0.81 -5.00
C LYS A 6 11.86 -0.12 -5.28
N HIS A 7 12.55 -0.53 -6.34
CA HIS A 7 13.80 0.10 -6.77
C HIS A 7 13.61 1.59 -7.09
N LEU A 8 12.60 1.95 -7.89
CA LEU A 8 12.31 3.35 -8.22
C LEU A 8 12.00 4.21 -6.98
N ILE A 9 11.29 3.64 -5.99
CA ILE A 9 11.03 4.32 -4.72
C ILE A 9 12.33 4.59 -3.97
N LYS A 10 13.24 3.61 -3.89
CA LYS A 10 14.56 3.78 -3.27
C LYS A 10 15.37 4.87 -3.98
N CYS A 11 15.42 4.87 -5.31
CA CYS A 11 16.11 5.90 -6.09
C CYS A 11 15.53 7.30 -5.85
N ARG A 12 14.20 7.43 -5.82
CA ARG A 12 13.53 8.70 -5.48
C ARG A 12 13.90 9.18 -4.08
N GLN A 13 13.90 8.29 -3.08
CA GLN A 13 14.26 8.62 -1.70
C GLN A 13 15.74 9.03 -1.60
N LYS A 14 16.63 8.34 -2.30
CA LYS A 14 18.04 8.72 -2.38
C LYS A 14 18.21 10.11 -3.00
N ALA A 15 17.57 10.39 -4.14
CA ALA A 15 17.64 11.70 -4.77
C ALA A 15 17.09 12.84 -3.89
N LEU A 16 16.09 12.56 -3.04
CA LEU A 16 15.61 13.50 -2.03
C LEU A 16 16.66 13.76 -0.95
N LYS A 17 17.30 12.70 -0.42
CA LYS A 17 18.36 12.81 0.59
C LYS A 17 19.58 13.56 0.07
N ASP A 18 19.94 13.30 -1.18
CA ASP A 18 21.10 13.92 -1.85
C ASP A 18 20.79 15.35 -2.35
N ASN A 19 19.62 15.93 -2.01
CA ASN A 19 19.16 17.26 -2.45
C ASN A 19 19.28 17.48 -3.97
N CYS A 20 18.98 16.45 -4.75
CA CYS A 20 19.06 16.47 -6.22
C CYS A 20 17.66 16.61 -6.85
N PRO A 21 17.13 17.84 -7.05
CA PRO A 21 15.74 18.07 -7.45
C PRO A 21 15.39 17.54 -8.85
N THR A 22 16.34 17.57 -9.78
CA THR A 22 16.16 17.04 -11.15
C THR A 22 15.95 15.53 -11.14
N GLN A 23 16.84 14.81 -10.46
CA GLN A 23 16.74 13.35 -10.28
C GLN A 23 15.49 12.98 -9.47
N PHE A 24 15.17 13.76 -8.43
CA PHE A 24 13.95 13.53 -7.66
C PHE A 24 12.70 13.62 -8.54
N LYS A 25 12.56 14.68 -9.35
CA LYS A 25 11.44 14.85 -10.30
C LYS A 25 11.37 13.69 -11.30
N PHE A 26 12.51 13.27 -11.83
CA PHE A 26 12.61 12.13 -12.74
C PHE A 26 12.08 10.84 -12.10
N TYR A 27 12.64 10.44 -10.94
CA TYR A 27 12.22 9.22 -10.26
C TYR A 27 10.80 9.30 -9.71
N ARG A 28 10.33 10.47 -9.26
CA ARG A 28 8.92 10.68 -8.88
C ARG A 28 7.98 10.39 -10.04
N ASN A 29 8.32 10.85 -11.24
CA ASN A 29 7.51 10.60 -12.43
C ASN A 29 7.56 9.14 -12.87
N GLN A 30 8.72 8.48 -12.78
CA GLN A 30 8.83 7.03 -13.03
C GLN A 30 7.98 6.22 -12.05
N VAL A 31 8.06 6.51 -10.75
CA VAL A 31 7.24 5.87 -9.72
C VAL A 31 5.75 6.03 -10.03
N ASN A 32 5.32 7.23 -10.42
CA ASN A 32 3.91 7.47 -10.76
C ASN A 32 3.45 6.70 -11.99
N ARG A 33 4.28 6.63 -13.04
CA ARG A 33 3.99 5.84 -14.24
C ARG A 33 3.86 4.36 -13.90
N GLU A 34 4.82 3.81 -13.17
CA GLU A 34 4.80 2.39 -12.79
C GLU A 34 3.63 2.06 -11.87
N ARG A 35 3.28 2.95 -10.93
CA ARG A 35 2.06 2.80 -10.11
C ARG A 35 0.80 2.74 -10.98
N LYS A 36 0.66 3.66 -11.94
CA LYS A 36 -0.49 3.66 -12.87
C LYS A 36 -0.54 2.38 -13.70
N ARG A 37 0.61 1.96 -14.25
CA ARG A 37 0.75 0.72 -15.03
C ARG A 37 0.34 -0.52 -14.23
N ILE A 38 0.84 -0.65 -13.00
CA ILE A 38 0.51 -1.80 -12.13
C ILE A 38 -0.98 -1.80 -11.79
N LYS A 39 -1.56 -0.64 -11.46
CA LYS A 39 -3.00 -0.52 -11.21
C LYS A 39 -3.83 -0.93 -12.44
N ALA A 40 -3.46 -0.47 -13.64
CA ALA A 40 -4.13 -0.83 -14.88
C ALA A 40 -4.07 -2.35 -15.12
N LYS A 41 -2.88 -2.94 -15.00
CA LYS A 41 -2.70 -4.40 -15.15
C LYS A 41 -3.54 -5.21 -14.16
N TYR A 42 -3.61 -4.78 -12.89
CA TYR A 42 -4.47 -5.43 -11.90
C TYR A 42 -5.95 -5.31 -12.28
N TYR A 43 -6.38 -4.12 -12.68
CA TYR A 43 -7.76 -3.91 -13.10
C TYR A 43 -8.13 -4.83 -14.28
N GLU A 44 -7.31 -4.85 -15.33
CA GLU A 44 -7.53 -5.68 -16.51
C GLU A 44 -7.58 -7.18 -16.21
N SER A 45 -6.69 -7.66 -15.33
CA SER A 45 -6.56 -9.11 -15.05
C SER A 45 -7.46 -9.64 -13.94
N LYS A 46 -7.92 -8.80 -13.01
CA LYS A 46 -8.62 -9.24 -11.79
C LYS A 46 -9.97 -8.55 -11.55
N VAL A 47 -10.18 -7.35 -12.09
CA VAL A 47 -11.37 -6.55 -11.78
C VAL A 47 -12.32 -6.45 -12.97
N LYS A 48 -11.82 -6.33 -14.19
CA LYS A 48 -12.63 -6.07 -15.40
C LYS A 48 -13.82 -7.03 -15.54
N ASP A 49 -13.57 -8.33 -15.38
CA ASP A 49 -14.59 -9.36 -15.62
C ASP A 49 -15.60 -9.47 -14.47
N LEU A 50 -15.23 -9.02 -13.25
CA LEU A 50 -16.15 -8.99 -12.10
C LEU A 50 -17.35 -8.08 -12.35
N LYS A 51 -17.25 -7.11 -13.27
CA LYS A 51 -18.34 -6.19 -13.58
C LYS A 51 -19.61 -6.94 -14.01
N ASN A 52 -19.46 -8.03 -14.77
CA ASN A 52 -20.58 -8.78 -15.32
C ASN A 52 -20.95 -10.00 -14.45
N ILE A 53 -19.99 -10.56 -13.71
CA ILE A 53 -20.18 -11.76 -12.89
C ILE A 53 -20.67 -11.39 -11.49
N GLU A 54 -20.03 -10.43 -10.83
CA GLU A 54 -20.29 -10.07 -9.43
C GLU A 54 -20.13 -8.55 -9.19
N PRO A 55 -21.14 -7.74 -9.55
CA PRO A 55 -21.03 -6.28 -9.54
C PRO A 55 -20.70 -5.66 -8.17
N LYS A 56 -21.17 -6.28 -7.08
CA LYS A 56 -20.86 -5.84 -5.70
C LYS A 56 -19.36 -5.96 -5.41
N LYS A 57 -18.75 -7.09 -5.80
CA LYS A 57 -17.32 -7.33 -5.62
C LYS A 57 -16.48 -6.47 -6.55
N TRP A 58 -16.91 -6.29 -7.80
CA TRP A 58 -16.33 -5.32 -8.73
C TRP A 58 -16.22 -3.92 -8.11
N TRP A 59 -17.32 -3.40 -7.56
CA TRP A 59 -17.33 -2.07 -6.94
C TRP A 59 -16.44 -1.99 -5.70
N SER A 60 -16.38 -3.06 -4.90
CA SER A 60 -15.47 -3.16 -3.75
C SER A 60 -14.00 -3.05 -4.17
N GLU A 61 -13.60 -3.80 -5.20
CA GLU A 61 -12.23 -3.77 -5.74
C GLU A 61 -11.89 -2.42 -6.39
N CYS A 62 -12.83 -1.79 -7.09
CA CYS A 62 -12.67 -0.42 -7.60
C CYS A 62 -12.41 0.58 -6.47
N LYS A 63 -13.16 0.50 -5.35
CA LYS A 63 -12.92 1.35 -4.18
C LYS A 63 -11.53 1.14 -3.58
N LYS A 64 -11.06 -0.10 -3.48
CA LYS A 64 -9.69 -0.41 -3.04
C LYS A 64 -8.64 0.24 -3.96
N LEU A 65 -8.81 0.12 -5.28
CA LEU A 65 -7.89 0.71 -6.26
C LEU A 65 -7.81 2.24 -6.22
N CYS A 66 -8.95 2.90 -5.96
CA CYS A 66 -9.04 4.35 -5.84
C CYS A 66 -8.61 4.87 -4.46
N GLY A 67 -8.28 3.99 -3.50
CA GLY A 67 -7.96 4.39 -2.13
C GLY A 67 -9.18 4.88 -1.35
N MET A 68 -10.39 4.53 -1.80
CA MET A 68 -11.66 4.83 -1.15
C MET A 68 -12.11 3.72 -0.20
N SER A 69 -11.37 2.60 -0.13
CA SER A 69 -11.59 1.62 0.93
C SER A 69 -11.17 2.25 2.24
N LYS A 70 -12.04 2.16 3.27
CA LYS A 70 -11.64 2.51 4.63
C LYS A 70 -10.37 1.72 4.95
N PRO A 71 -9.30 2.36 5.46
CA PRO A 71 -8.19 1.60 6.00
C PRO A 71 -8.78 0.65 7.03
N ASN A 72 -8.44 -0.63 6.92
CA ASN A 72 -8.66 -1.53 8.04
C ASN A 72 -7.85 -0.88 9.17
N ILE A 73 -8.52 -0.38 10.22
CA ILE A 73 -7.87 0.23 11.39
C ILE A 73 -7.19 -0.94 12.10
N ASN A 74 -6.10 -1.39 11.51
CA ASN A 74 -5.49 -2.67 11.76
C ASN A 74 -4.09 -2.31 12.21
N ILE A 75 -3.91 -2.34 13.52
CA ILE A 75 -2.68 -2.41 14.35
C ILE A 75 -1.50 -1.49 13.94
N ALA A 76 -1.13 -1.41 12.67
CA ALA A 76 -0.23 -0.42 12.09
C ALA A 76 -0.55 1.03 12.48
N SER A 77 -1.83 1.43 12.59
CA SER A 77 -2.18 2.78 13.08
C SER A 77 -1.93 2.95 14.58
N LYS A 78 -2.07 1.87 15.36
CA LYS A 78 -1.74 1.78 16.79
C LYS A 78 -0.22 1.81 17.02
N LEU A 79 0.54 1.13 16.15
CA LEU A 79 2.01 1.07 16.16
C LEU A 79 2.70 2.37 15.75
N LEU A 80 2.00 3.23 14.99
CA LEU A 80 2.51 4.53 14.54
C LEU A 80 2.20 5.67 15.54
N ASP A 81 1.47 5.37 16.61
CA ASP A 81 1.17 6.33 17.67
C ASP A 81 2.31 6.36 18.68
N GLU A 82 3.27 7.27 18.47
CA GLU A 82 4.44 7.47 19.35
C GLU A 82 4.06 8.00 20.75
N SER A 83 2.78 8.36 20.97
CA SER A 83 2.29 8.80 22.29
C SER A 83 1.97 7.65 23.24
N GLN A 84 1.88 6.41 22.74
CA GLN A 84 1.66 5.23 23.58
C GLN A 84 2.97 4.82 24.26
N THR A 85 3.03 5.03 25.57
CA THR A 85 4.00 4.35 26.43
C THR A 85 3.79 2.84 26.28
N ILE A 86 4.77 2.16 25.70
CA ILE A 86 4.79 0.70 25.58
C ILE A 86 5.08 0.11 26.96
N GLU A 87 4.09 0.15 27.84
CA GLU A 87 4.18 -0.42 29.19
C GLU A 87 4.22 -1.95 29.15
N ASP A 88 3.68 -2.58 28.10
CA ASP A 88 3.53 -4.03 28.05
C ASP A 88 3.90 -4.64 26.69
N LYS A 89 5.20 -4.87 26.50
CA LYS A 89 5.80 -5.42 25.27
C LYS A 89 5.25 -6.80 24.91
N VAL A 90 4.83 -7.60 25.90
CA VAL A 90 4.30 -8.95 25.70
C VAL A 90 2.91 -8.90 25.08
N ASN A 91 2.05 -8.02 25.60
CA ASN A 91 0.72 -7.82 25.05
C ASN A 91 0.77 -7.24 23.63
N LEU A 92 1.69 -6.33 23.35
CA LEU A 92 1.91 -5.83 21.99
C LEU A 92 2.36 -6.94 21.02
N ALA A 93 3.28 -7.81 21.44
CA ALA A 93 3.73 -8.94 20.62
C ALA A 93 2.58 -9.91 20.30
N ASN A 94 1.70 -10.14 21.28
CA ASN A 94 0.51 -10.98 21.10
C ASN A 94 -0.52 -10.33 20.16
N GLU A 95 -0.80 -9.03 20.30
CA GLU A 95 -1.67 -8.30 19.36
C GLU A 95 -1.14 -8.39 17.92
N ILE A 96 0.17 -8.20 17.72
CA ILE A 96 0.83 -8.32 16.42
C ILE A 96 0.67 -9.74 15.85
N ASN A 97 0.92 -10.78 16.65
CA ASN A 97 0.80 -12.17 16.22
C ASN A 97 -0.63 -12.51 15.81
N LEU A 98 -1.62 -12.06 16.58
CA LEU A 98 -3.04 -12.25 16.24
C LEU A 98 -3.40 -11.57 14.92
N ALA A 99 -2.87 -10.37 14.65
CA ALA A 99 -3.05 -9.68 13.37
C ALA A 99 -2.57 -10.50 12.17
N PHE A 100 -1.46 -11.22 12.32
CA PHE A 100 -0.90 -12.05 11.26
C PHE A 100 -1.66 -13.36 11.06
N LEU A 101 -2.36 -13.83 12.09
CA LEU A 101 -3.18 -15.05 12.04
C LEU A 101 -4.59 -14.80 11.50
N GLU A 102 -5.07 -13.56 11.50
CA GLU A 102 -6.37 -13.25 10.88
C GLU A 102 -6.32 -13.46 9.36
N PRO A 103 -7.34 -14.11 8.76
CA PRO A 103 -7.40 -14.34 7.33
C PRO A 103 -7.43 -12.99 6.59
N GLN A 104 -6.42 -12.75 5.78
CA GLN A 104 -6.36 -11.52 4.97
C GLN A 104 -7.47 -11.56 3.91
N LYS A 105 -8.52 -10.76 4.14
CA LYS A 105 -9.70 -10.61 3.26
C LYS A 105 -9.39 -9.90 1.95
#